data_AF-A0A955MPK1-F1
#
_entry.id   AF-A0A955MPK1-F1
#
_cell.length_a   1.000
_cell.length_b   1.000
_cell.length_c   1.000
_cell.angle_alpha   90.00
_cell.angle_beta   90.00
_cell.angle_gamma   90.00
#
_symmetry.space_group_name_H-M   'P 1'
#
loop_
_entity.id
_entity.type
_entity.pdbx_description
1 polymer ?
#
loop_
_entity_poly.entity_id
_entity_poly.type
_entity_poly.pdbx_seq_one_letter_code
_entity_poly.pdbx_strand_id
1 'polypeptide(L)'
;MDRIAHRIERFTQWLMIIGFMVLLWAPLSDQVFDWGPKIDLGEKRNLAGIASLENVSVAEFPDAFEDYYDDRFGLRSMLVRGYRLVTSRLLGLSTEKVLIGEDGWLYYSGPVIDDFMGRRESPYDHFDRWKDKLESWTDWFAERDMTYLFVVAP
;
A
#
# COMPACT_ATOMS: atom_id res chain seq x y z
N MET A 1 -40.32 21.95 30.58
CA MET A 1 -39.24 21.95 29.57
C MET A 1 -38.30 20.75 29.74
N ASP A 2 -38.06 20.29 30.97
CA ASP A 2 -37.11 19.21 31.27
C ASP A 2 -37.39 17.87 30.58
N ARG A 3 -38.65 17.43 30.47
CA ARG A 3 -39.01 16.15 29.81
C ARG A 3 -38.68 16.10 28.31
N ILE A 4 -38.67 17.24 27.63
CA ILE A 4 -38.35 17.32 26.18
C ILE A 4 -36.83 17.28 26.01
N ALA A 5 -36.08 18.03 26.82
CA ALA A 5 -34.61 17.98 26.83
C ALA A 5 -34.09 16.56 27.12
N HIS A 6 -34.65 15.87 28.12
CA HIS A 6 -34.28 14.48 28.44
C HIS A 6 -34.62 13.49 27.31
N ARG A 7 -35.64 13.74 26.49
CA ARG A 7 -35.94 12.91 25.31
C ARG A 7 -34.94 13.13 24.19
N ILE A 8 -34.52 14.37 23.97
CA ILE A 8 -33.53 14.73 22.94
C ILE A 8 -32.16 14.16 23.31
N GLU A 9 -31.72 14.32 24.56
CA GLU A 9 -30.45 13.76 25.02
C GLU A 9 -30.39 12.24 24.88
N ARG A 10 -31.43 11.52 25.33
CA ARG A 10 -31.51 10.07 25.15
C ARG A 10 -31.51 9.68 23.68
N PHE A 11 -32.20 10.44 22.82
CA PHE A 11 -32.21 10.17 21.39
C PHE A 11 -30.81 10.33 20.78
N THR A 12 -30.11 11.42 21.10
CA THR A 12 -28.72 11.64 20.65
C THR A 12 -27.78 10.57 21.18
N GLN A 13 -27.92 10.15 22.44
CA GLN A 13 -27.14 9.04 23.01
C GLN A 13 -27.37 7.74 22.24
N TRP A 14 -28.63 7.36 22.01
CA TRP A 14 -28.95 6.17 21.24
C TRP A 14 -28.44 6.25 19.80
N LEU A 15 -28.53 7.42 19.16
CA LEU A 15 -27.96 7.66 17.84
C LEU A 15 -26.45 7.42 17.83
N MET A 16 -25.72 7.97 18.80
CA MET A 16 -24.28 7.79 18.92
C MET A 16 -23.90 6.34 19.24
N ILE A 17 -24.63 5.67 20.13
CA ILE A 17 -24.41 4.26 20.47
C ILE A 17 -24.64 3.39 19.24
N ILE A 18 -25.76 3.56 18.54
CA ILE A 18 -26.07 2.79 17.33
C ILE A 18 -25.01 3.07 16.27
N GLY A 19 -24.62 4.34 16.06
CA GLY A 19 -23.57 4.70 15.12
C GLY A 19 -22.23 4.06 15.44
N PHE A 20 -21.82 4.08 16.71
CA PHE A 20 -20.60 3.44 17.19
C PHE A 20 -20.64 1.92 17.00
N MET A 21 -21.77 1.28 17.34
CA MET A 21 -21.96 -0.15 17.14
C MET A 21 -21.91 -0.51 15.65
N VAL A 22 -22.58 0.25 14.78
CA VAL A 22 -22.50 0.04 13.32
C VAL A 22 -21.05 0.16 12.85
N LEU A 23 -20.28 1.14 13.32
CA LEU A 23 -18.90 1.34 12.91
C LEU A 23 -17.97 0.19 13.37
N LEU A 24 -18.19 -0.36 14.56
CA LEU A 24 -17.43 -1.50 15.09
C LEU A 24 -17.80 -2.80 14.38
N TRP A 25 -19.09 -3.02 14.13
CA TRP A 25 -19.60 -4.26 13.55
C TRP A 25 -19.51 -4.31 12.02
N ALA A 26 -19.41 -3.17 11.33
CA ALA A 26 -19.30 -3.12 9.87
C ALA A 26 -18.14 -3.97 9.31
N PRO A 27 -16.86 -3.79 9.72
CA PRO A 27 -15.76 -4.60 9.18
C PRO A 27 -15.89 -6.09 9.56
N LEU A 28 -16.41 -6.40 10.75
CA LEU A 28 -16.64 -7.78 11.19
C LEU A 28 -17.72 -8.47 10.35
N SER A 29 -18.80 -7.75 10.03
CA SER A 29 -19.88 -8.26 9.19
C SER A 29 -19.38 -8.54 7.77
N ASP A 30 -18.53 -7.64 7.23
CA ASP A 30 -17.96 -7.83 5.91
C ASP A 30 -17.00 -9.02 5.86
N GLN A 31 -16.21 -9.23 6.91
CA GLN A 31 -15.30 -10.38 6.98
C GLN A 31 -16.04 -11.73 6.93
N VAL A 32 -17.25 -11.81 7.50
CA VAL A 32 -18.05 -13.05 7.53
C VAL A 32 -18.92 -13.22 6.29
N PHE A 33 -19.50 -12.13 5.79
CA PHE A 33 -20.50 -12.19 4.71
C PHE A 33 -19.96 -11.77 3.33
N ASP A 34 -18.74 -11.21 3.25
CA ASP A 34 -18.04 -10.77 2.02
C ASP A 34 -18.96 -9.94 1.09
N TRP A 35 -19.70 -9.00 1.68
CA TRP A 35 -20.71 -8.19 1.00
C TRP A 35 -20.18 -6.83 0.53
N GLY A 36 -19.00 -6.45 1.01
CA GLY A 36 -18.32 -5.23 0.73
C GLY A 36 -17.76 -5.17 -0.69
N PRO A 37 -17.47 -3.94 -1.17
CA PRO A 37 -16.93 -3.76 -2.51
C PRO A 37 -15.51 -4.32 -2.62
N LYS A 38 -15.30 -5.23 -3.58
CA LYS A 38 -13.96 -5.75 -3.92
C LYS A 38 -13.23 -4.73 -4.77
N ILE A 39 -12.55 -3.79 -4.10
CA ILE A 39 -11.72 -2.77 -4.73
C ILE A 39 -10.30 -3.32 -4.90
N ASP A 40 -9.82 -3.36 -6.14
CA ASP A 40 -8.42 -3.64 -6.42
C ASP A 40 -7.56 -2.44 -6.00
N LEU A 41 -6.71 -2.64 -4.98
CA LEU A 41 -5.80 -1.62 -4.46
C LEU A 41 -4.49 -1.54 -5.24
N GLY A 42 -4.25 -2.44 -6.19
CA GLY A 42 -2.96 -2.59 -6.90
C GLY A 42 -1.81 -3.02 -5.98
N GLU A 43 -2.12 -3.48 -4.77
CA GLU A 43 -1.15 -3.99 -3.81
C GLU A 43 -0.69 -5.37 -4.30
N LYS A 44 0.44 -5.43 -5.01
CA LYS A 44 1.11 -6.69 -5.40
C LYS A 44 1.70 -7.40 -4.18
N ARG A 45 0.84 -7.87 -3.27
CA ARG A 45 1.22 -8.53 -2.03
C ARG A 45 0.74 -9.98 -2.06
N ASN A 46 1.59 -10.90 -1.59
CA ASN A 46 1.20 -12.29 -1.37
C ASN A 46 0.38 -12.35 -0.08
N LEU A 47 -0.83 -12.91 -0.16
CA LEU A 47 -1.70 -13.03 1.00
C LEU A 47 -1.14 -14.07 1.96
N ALA A 48 -1.07 -13.72 3.25
CA ALA A 48 -0.67 -14.63 4.30
C ALA A 48 -1.63 -15.84 4.37
N GLY A 49 -1.07 -17.03 4.58
CA GLY A 49 -1.84 -18.25 4.83
C GLY A 49 -2.43 -18.25 6.24
N ILE A 50 -3.39 -19.14 6.51
CA ILE A 50 -3.92 -19.29 7.86
C ILE A 50 -2.82 -19.83 8.79
N ALA A 51 -2.55 -19.10 9.89
CA ALA A 51 -1.62 -19.55 10.90
C ALA A 51 -2.22 -20.73 11.67
N SER A 52 -1.50 -21.85 11.73
CA SER A 52 -1.84 -23.02 12.54
C SER A 52 -0.66 -23.34 13.43
N LEU A 53 -0.94 -23.77 14.66
CA LEU A 53 0.09 -24.25 15.61
C LEU A 53 0.80 -25.53 15.11
N GLU A 54 0.28 -26.16 14.06
CA GLU A 54 0.97 -27.25 13.35
C GLU A 54 2.13 -26.76 12.49
N ASN A 55 2.06 -25.51 12.01
CA ASN A 55 3.00 -24.93 11.04
C ASN A 55 3.86 -23.80 11.62
N VAL A 56 3.51 -23.29 12.80
CA VAL A 56 4.12 -22.11 13.42
C VAL A 56 4.29 -22.37 14.92
N SER A 57 5.41 -21.96 15.51
CA SER A 57 5.62 -22.12 16.95
C SER A 57 4.65 -21.24 17.77
N VAL A 58 4.44 -21.57 19.05
CA VAL A 58 3.59 -20.78 19.95
C VAL A 58 4.05 -19.33 20.06
N ALA A 59 5.36 -19.08 19.93
CA ALA A 59 5.93 -17.73 20.00
C ALA A 59 5.69 -16.91 18.72
N GLU A 60 5.66 -17.57 17.56
CA GLU A 60 5.46 -16.92 16.25
C GLU A 60 3.99 -16.85 15.82
N PHE A 61 3.11 -17.59 16.51
CA PHE A 61 1.68 -17.63 16.22
C PHE A 61 0.99 -16.25 16.26
N PRO A 62 1.26 -15.36 17.23
CA PRO A 62 0.67 -14.03 17.25
C PRO A 62 0.98 -13.23 15.98
N ASP A 63 2.25 -13.15 15.60
CA ASP A 63 2.70 -12.41 14.40
C ASP A 63 2.08 -13.00 13.13
N ALA A 64 2.09 -14.33 12.99
CA ALA A 64 1.49 -15.00 11.83
C ALA A 64 -0.04 -14.83 11.76
N PHE A 65 -0.72 -14.75 12.91
CA PHE A 65 -2.15 -14.47 12.97
C PHE A 65 -2.46 -13.02 12.62
N GLU A 66 -1.66 -12.07 13.11
CA GLU A 66 -1.77 -10.65 12.76
C GLU A 66 -1.63 -10.45 11.25
N ASP A 67 -0.60 -11.03 10.62
CA ASP A 67 -0.41 -10.99 9.17
C ASP A 67 -1.62 -11.56 8.41
N TYR A 68 -2.17 -12.69 8.87
CA TYR A 68 -3.37 -13.30 8.28
C TYR A 68 -4.60 -12.41 8.42
N TYR A 69 -4.79 -11.81 9.59
CA TYR A 69 -5.94 -10.98 9.92
C TYR A 69 -5.90 -9.66 9.16
N ASP A 70 -4.75 -9.00 9.10
CA ASP A 70 -4.53 -7.75 8.36
C ASP A 70 -4.81 -7.89 6.86
N ASP A 71 -4.62 -9.10 6.31
CA ASP A 71 -4.90 -9.41 4.92
C ASP A 71 -6.40 -9.63 4.63
N ARG A 72 -7.16 -10.07 5.64
CA ARG A 72 -8.57 -10.48 5.51
C ARG A 72 -9.53 -9.61 6.29
N PHE A 73 -9.04 -8.50 6.84
CA PHE A 73 -9.87 -7.53 7.53
C PHE A 73 -10.97 -7.01 6.60
N GLY A 74 -12.23 -7.15 7.01
CA GLY A 74 -13.38 -6.70 6.22
C GLY A 74 -13.34 -5.19 5.99
N LEU A 75 -13.79 -4.77 4.81
CA LEU A 75 -13.80 -3.38 4.33
C LEU A 75 -12.42 -2.72 4.21
N ARG A 76 -11.32 -3.48 4.37
CA ARG A 76 -9.96 -2.95 4.25
C ARG A 76 -9.76 -2.14 2.97
N SER A 77 -10.20 -2.68 1.83
CA SER A 77 -10.04 -2.04 0.53
C SER A 77 -10.72 -0.67 0.46
N MET A 78 -11.91 -0.56 1.07
CA MET A 78 -12.67 0.69 1.16
C MET A 78 -12.00 1.68 2.12
N LEU A 79 -11.55 1.21 3.29
CA LEU A 79 -10.87 2.04 4.28
C LEU A 79 -9.54 2.59 3.76
N VAL A 80 -8.71 1.75 3.12
CA VAL A 80 -7.45 2.15 2.51
C VAL A 80 -7.69 3.16 1.38
N ARG A 81 -8.68 2.93 0.52
CA ARG A 81 -9.03 3.88 -0.54
C ARG A 81 -9.53 5.21 0.04
N GLY A 82 -10.38 5.18 1.05
CA GLY A 82 -10.88 6.37 1.74
C GLY A 82 -9.74 7.16 2.38
N TYR A 83 -8.84 6.48 3.07
CA TYR A 83 -7.62 7.07 3.63
C TYR A 83 -6.76 7.72 2.54
N ARG A 84 -6.46 6.99 1.44
CA ARG A 84 -5.71 7.55 0.30
C ARG A 84 -6.39 8.78 -0.28
N LEU A 85 -7.71 8.77 -0.43
CA LEU A 85 -8.48 9.91 -0.96
C LEU A 85 -8.37 11.13 -0.03
N VAL A 86 -8.58 10.96 1.27
CA VAL A 86 -8.50 12.06 2.25
C VAL A 86 -7.07 12.60 2.31
N THR A 87 -6.08 11.72 2.47
CA THR A 87 -4.67 12.10 2.63
C THR A 87 -4.12 12.79 1.38
N SER A 88 -4.41 12.27 0.18
CA SER A 88 -3.93 12.87 -1.08
C SER A 88 -4.74 14.10 -1.51
N ARG A 89 -6.07 14.02 -1.50
CA ARG A 89 -6.93 15.04 -2.12
C ARG A 89 -7.33 16.15 -1.17
N LEU A 90 -7.55 15.83 0.11
CA LEU A 90 -7.96 16.82 1.11
C LEU A 90 -6.76 17.46 1.79
N LEU A 91 -5.74 16.66 2.12
CA LEU A 91 -4.58 17.12 2.88
C LEU A 91 -3.34 17.38 2.02
N GLY A 92 -3.32 16.95 0.75
CA GLY A 92 -2.18 17.16 -0.14
C GLY A 92 -0.90 16.45 0.33
N LEU A 93 -1.02 15.45 1.20
CA LEU A 93 0.14 14.81 1.81
C LEU A 93 0.78 13.85 0.79
N SER A 94 2.06 14.07 0.55
CA SER A 94 2.89 13.16 -0.23
C SER A 94 3.14 11.89 0.59
N THR A 95 3.13 10.73 -0.06
CA THR A 95 3.55 9.47 0.57
C THR A 95 5.03 9.27 0.31
N GLU A 96 5.71 8.43 1.09
CA GLU A 96 7.15 8.12 0.95
C GLU A 96 7.58 7.78 -0.50
N LYS A 97 6.68 7.22 -1.31
CA LYS A 97 6.94 6.80 -2.70
C LYS A 97 6.32 7.70 -3.78
N VAL A 98 5.52 8.70 -3.41
CA VAL A 98 4.85 9.60 -4.37
C VAL A 98 4.87 11.05 -3.89
N LEU A 99 5.50 11.92 -4.68
CA LEU A 99 5.43 13.36 -4.57
C LEU A 99 4.29 13.89 -5.44
N ILE A 100 3.51 14.82 -4.91
CA ILE A 100 2.46 15.52 -5.64
C ILE A 100 3.02 16.87 -6.10
N GLY A 101 3.18 17.06 -7.42
CA GLY A 101 3.61 18.32 -8.02
C GLY A 101 2.46 19.22 -8.43
N GLU A 102 2.77 20.25 -9.21
CA GLU A 102 1.77 21.21 -9.72
C GLU A 102 0.67 20.51 -10.53
N ASP A 103 -0.54 21.07 -10.49
CA ASP A 103 -1.75 20.54 -11.14
C ASP A 103 -2.09 19.06 -10.80
N GLY A 104 -1.58 18.55 -9.67
CA GLY A 104 -1.87 17.19 -9.21
C GLY A 104 -1.07 16.10 -9.93
N TRP A 105 0.00 16.46 -10.63
CA TRP A 105 0.92 15.49 -11.22
C TRP A 105 1.58 14.63 -10.14
N LEU A 106 1.60 13.32 -10.34
CA LEU A 106 2.19 12.36 -9.41
C LEU A 106 3.59 11.97 -9.88
N TYR A 107 4.60 12.25 -9.06
CA TYR A 107 6.00 11.91 -9.31
C TYR A 107 6.44 10.79 -8.36
N TYR A 108 7.16 9.80 -8.88
CA TYR A 108 7.73 8.76 -8.03
C TYR A 108 8.88 9.33 -7.19
N SER A 109 8.76 9.25 -5.87
CA SER A 109 9.72 9.83 -4.91
C SER A 109 10.63 8.82 -4.25
N GLY A 110 10.74 7.62 -4.85
CA GLY A 110 11.68 6.61 -4.39
C GLY A 110 13.14 7.05 -4.58
N PRO A 111 14.10 6.11 -4.48
CA PRO A 111 15.53 6.41 -4.49
C PRO A 111 16.03 7.19 -5.72
N VAL A 112 15.23 7.22 -6.79
CA VAL A 112 15.52 7.93 -8.04
C VAL A 112 15.43 9.45 -7.88
N ILE A 113 14.65 9.95 -6.91
CA ILE A 113 14.52 11.39 -6.69
C ILE A 113 15.87 12.03 -6.29
N ASP A 114 16.67 11.32 -5.48
CA ASP A 114 18.01 11.76 -5.10
C ASP A 114 18.98 11.71 -6.28
N ASP A 115 18.78 10.80 -7.24
CA ASP A 115 19.53 10.78 -8.50
C ASP A 115 19.19 12.00 -9.35
N PHE A 116 17.90 12.32 -9.52
CA PHE A 116 17.44 13.50 -10.25
C PHE A 116 17.87 14.82 -9.59
N MET A 117 17.94 14.86 -8.25
CA MET A 117 18.38 16.03 -7.49
C MET A 117 19.90 16.15 -7.38
N GLY A 118 20.67 15.21 -7.93
CA GLY A 118 22.13 15.20 -7.85
C GLY A 118 22.67 15.01 -6.43
N ARG A 119 21.89 14.39 -5.53
CA ARG A 119 22.24 14.17 -4.12
C ARG A 119 22.93 12.84 -3.87
N ARG A 120 22.86 11.91 -4.82
CA ARG A 120 23.62 10.66 -4.75
C ARG A 120 25.07 10.94 -5.15
N GLU A 121 25.99 10.75 -4.22
CA GLU A 121 27.41 10.63 -4.53
C GLU A 121 27.59 9.40 -5.42
N SER A 122 27.94 9.59 -6.69
CA SER A 122 28.18 8.49 -7.62
C SER A 122 29.56 7.90 -7.35
N PRO A 123 29.69 6.65 -6.88
CA PRO A 123 30.97 5.96 -6.94
C PRO A 123 31.24 5.67 -8.41
N TYR A 124 32.24 6.32 -8.98
CA TYR A 124 32.64 6.13 -10.38
C TYR A 124 32.90 4.64 -10.72
N ASP A 125 33.14 3.78 -9.72
CA ASP A 125 33.32 2.32 -9.87
C ASP A 125 32.11 1.54 -10.42
N HIS A 126 30.91 2.12 -10.37
CA HIS A 126 29.71 1.43 -10.82
C HIS A 126 29.58 1.43 -12.35
N PHE A 127 30.09 2.45 -13.04
CA PHE A 127 29.95 2.58 -14.49
C PHE A 127 30.81 1.57 -15.25
N ASP A 128 32.02 1.28 -14.78
CA ASP A 128 32.89 0.28 -15.40
C ASP A 128 32.25 -1.12 -15.32
N ARG A 129 31.67 -1.49 -14.17
CA ARG A 129 30.94 -2.76 -14.01
C ARG A 129 29.73 -2.86 -14.94
N TRP A 130 29.01 -1.76 -15.13
CA TRP A 130 27.88 -1.72 -16.06
C TRP A 130 28.35 -1.82 -17.52
N LYS A 131 29.43 -1.13 -17.87
CA LYS A 131 30.06 -1.22 -19.19
C LYS A 131 30.47 -2.65 -19.51
N ASP A 132 31.28 -3.28 -18.64
CA ASP A 132 31.78 -4.64 -18.84
C ASP A 132 30.62 -5.64 -19.02
N LYS A 133 29.53 -5.43 -18.28
CA LYS A 133 28.34 -6.27 -18.37
C LYS A 133 27.62 -6.09 -19.72
N LEU A 134 27.44 -4.85 -20.18
CA LEU A 134 26.81 -4.56 -21.47
C LEU A 134 27.66 -5.07 -22.64
N GLU A 135 28.99 -4.95 -22.55
CA GLU A 135 29.93 -5.51 -23.53
C GLU A 135 29.82 -7.04 -23.54
N SER A 136 29.82 -7.71 -22.38
CA SER A 136 29.70 -9.17 -22.31
C SER A 136 28.39 -9.70 -22.91
N TRP A 137 27.28 -8.98 -22.75
CA TRP A 137 26.02 -9.35 -23.40
C TRP A 137 26.08 -9.15 -24.91
N THR A 138 26.69 -8.05 -25.36
CA THR A 138 26.87 -7.78 -26.79
C THR A 138 27.66 -8.89 -27.46
N ASP A 139 28.78 -9.31 -26.85
CA ASP A 139 29.62 -10.41 -27.35
C ASP A 139 28.85 -11.74 -27.36
N TRP A 140 28.12 -12.04 -26.29
CA TRP A 140 27.33 -13.27 -26.18
C TRP A 140 26.24 -13.39 -27.26
N PHE A 141 25.60 -12.29 -27.62
CA PHE A 141 24.62 -12.25 -28.71
C PHE A 141 25.30 -12.32 -30.08
N ALA A 142 26.45 -11.66 -30.26
CA ALA A 142 27.21 -11.68 -31.50
C ALA A 142 27.71 -13.09 -31.85
N GLU A 143 28.17 -13.87 -30.86
CA GLU A 143 28.54 -15.29 -31.03
C GLU A 143 27.40 -16.16 -31.58
N ARG A 144 26.15 -15.71 -31.46
CA ARG A 144 24.94 -16.44 -31.89
C ARG A 144 24.27 -15.80 -33.09
N ASP A 145 24.95 -14.89 -33.78
CA ASP A 145 24.45 -14.18 -34.95
C ASP A 145 23.17 -13.36 -34.64
N MET A 146 23.07 -12.85 -33.41
CA MET A 146 21.96 -12.02 -32.92
C MET A 146 22.44 -10.59 -32.64
N THR A 147 21.64 -9.59 -33.02
CA THR A 147 21.94 -8.18 -32.73
C THR A 147 21.35 -7.76 -31.39
N TYR A 148 22.19 -7.26 -30.49
CA TYR A 148 21.78 -6.67 -29.21
C TYR A 148 21.69 -5.14 -29.32
N LEU A 149 20.55 -4.56 -28.96
CA LEU A 149 20.33 -3.12 -28.92
C LEU A 149 19.96 -2.69 -27.50
N PHE A 150 20.83 -1.87 -26.88
CA PHE A 150 20.56 -1.25 -25.59
C PHE A 150 20.00 0.16 -25.79
N VAL A 151 18.82 0.44 -25.22
CA VAL A 151 18.14 1.74 -25.31
C VAL A 151 17.89 2.27 -23.91
N VAL A 152 18.38 3.47 -23.62
CA VAL A 152 18.10 4.19 -22.38
C VAL A 152 16.85 5.04 -22.62
N ALA A 153 15.82 4.82 -21.80
CA ALA A 153 14.64 5.69 -21.81
C ALA A 153 15.01 7.06 -21.22
N PRO A 154 14.47 8.16 -21.78
CA PRO A 154 14.73 9.52 -21.28
C PRO A 154 14.18 9.73 -19.86
#